data_AF-A0AA37GR49-F1
#
_entry.id   AF-A0AA37GR49-F1
#
_cell.length_a   1.000
_cell.length_b   1.000
_cell.length_c   1.000
_cell.angle_alpha   90.00
_cell.angle_beta   90.00
_cell.angle_gamma   90.00
#
_symmetry.space_group_name_H-M   'P 1'
#
loop_
_entity.id
_entity.type
_entity.pdbx_description
1 polymer ?
#
loop_
_entity_poly.entity_id
_entity_poly.type
_entity_poly.pdbx_seq_one_letter_code
_entity_poly.pdbx_strand_id
1 'polypeptide(L)'
;MAQGENEWDEACLDDAVLPRLSAAHRRRLEERRFLGKYMLDAEMVCYRTQVALRTLVLPPRRWAQFVDGFTDGEAEQPEVDGLLREILTAYDEDIDCKVKAVGGLDEGEEFQRQMVVMRWNQIQKLVQATIQKLGT
;
A
#
# COMPACT_ATOMS: atom_id res chain seq x y z
N MET A 1 -19.18 2.01 19.65
CA MET A 1 -18.55 1.70 18.36
C MET A 1 -19.33 2.46 17.30
N ALA A 2 -18.70 3.45 16.65
CA ALA A 2 -19.33 4.14 15.53
C ALA A 2 -19.44 3.15 14.36
N GLN A 3 -20.55 3.18 13.61
CA GLN A 3 -20.70 2.34 12.42
C GLN A 3 -19.56 2.65 11.44
N GLY A 4 -18.72 1.66 11.14
CA GLY A 4 -17.67 1.76 10.12
C GLY A 4 -16.22 1.78 10.60
N GLU A 5 -15.95 1.67 11.91
CA GLU A 5 -14.61 1.41 12.44
C GLU A 5 -14.42 -0.10 12.63
N ASN A 6 -13.55 -0.70 11.82
CA ASN A 6 -13.14 -2.10 11.95
C ASN A 6 -11.63 -2.13 12.17
N GLU A 7 -11.22 -2.58 13.36
CA GLU A 7 -9.81 -2.72 13.75
C GLU A 7 -9.05 -3.76 12.92
N TRP A 8 -9.77 -4.67 12.26
CA TRP A 8 -9.23 -5.70 11.37
C TRP A 8 -9.35 -5.32 9.89
N ASP A 9 -9.63 -4.05 9.58
CA ASP A 9 -9.70 -3.59 8.20
C ASP A 9 -8.31 -3.52 7.58
N GLU A 10 -8.23 -3.92 6.31
CA GLU A 10 -7.00 -3.89 5.53
C GLU A 10 -7.27 -3.26 4.16
N ALA A 11 -6.29 -2.50 3.68
CA ALA A 11 -6.28 -1.93 2.34
C ALA A 11 -5.25 -2.64 1.46
N CYS A 12 -5.68 -3.07 0.27
CA CYS A 12 -4.77 -3.56 -0.75
C CYS A 12 -4.05 -2.37 -1.41
N LEU A 13 -2.73 -2.45 -1.49
CA LEU A 13 -1.84 -1.44 -2.07
C LEU A 13 -1.34 -1.83 -3.47
N ASP A 14 -1.86 -2.89 -4.08
CA ASP A 14 -1.42 -3.33 -5.41
C ASP A 14 -1.55 -2.22 -6.46
N ASP A 15 -2.63 -1.45 -6.42
CA ASP A 15 -2.86 -0.28 -7.30
C ASP A 15 -1.80 0.81 -7.13
N ALA A 16 -1.21 0.94 -5.94
CA ALA A 16 -0.20 1.94 -5.63
C ALA A 16 1.23 1.44 -5.90
N VAL A 17 1.51 0.18 -5.54
CA VAL A 17 2.85 -0.40 -5.56
C VAL A 17 3.19 -0.99 -6.92
N LEU A 18 2.28 -1.74 -7.56
CA LEU A 18 2.58 -2.41 -8.84
C LEU A 18 3.03 -1.42 -9.93
N PRO A 19 2.41 -0.24 -10.12
CA PRO A 19 2.85 0.71 -11.14
C PRO A 19 4.30 1.20 -10.97
N ARG A 20 4.84 1.16 -9.75
CA ARG A 20 6.24 1.54 -9.46
C ARG A 20 7.25 0.46 -9.83
N LEU A 21 6.80 -0.78 -10.06
CA LEU A 21 7.67 -1.92 -10.35
C LEU A 21 7.99 -2.03 -11.84
N SER A 22 9.29 -1.96 -12.17
CA SER A 22 9.80 -2.32 -13.50
C SER A 22 9.57 -3.81 -13.81
N ALA A 23 9.71 -4.21 -15.08
CA ALA A 23 9.62 -5.62 -15.47
C ALA A 23 10.64 -6.50 -14.73
N ALA A 24 11.85 -5.98 -14.45
CA ALA A 24 12.86 -6.70 -13.70
C ALA A 24 12.48 -6.89 -12.22
N HIS A 25 11.87 -5.86 -11.60
CA HIS A 25 11.36 -5.95 -10.23
C HIS A 25 10.24 -7.00 -10.13
N ARG A 26 9.30 -6.97 -11.08
CA ARG A 26 8.17 -7.92 -11.13
C ARG A 26 8.64 -9.36 -11.26
N ARG A 27 9.57 -9.64 -12.19
CA ARG A 27 10.16 -10.98 -12.35
C ARG A 27 10.80 -11.49 -11.07
N ARG A 28 11.64 -10.68 -10.43
CA ARG A 28 12.31 -11.04 -9.18
C ARG A 28 11.32 -11.38 -8.06
N LEU A 29 10.26 -10.57 -7.93
CA LEU A 29 9.21 -10.80 -6.93
C LEU A 29 8.39 -12.04 -7.26
N GLU A 30 8.07 -12.28 -8.53
CA GLU A 30 7.33 -13.45 -8.99
C GLU A 30 8.10 -14.75 -8.75
N GLU A 31 9.39 -14.79 -9.08
CA GLU A 31 10.29 -15.93 -8.83
C GLU A 31 10.30 -16.35 -7.36
N ARG A 32 10.15 -15.38 -6.44
CA ARG A 32 10.10 -15.61 -4.99
C ARG A 32 8.68 -15.58 -4.40
N ARG A 33 7.65 -15.52 -5.24
CA ARG A 33 6.21 -15.51 -4.86
C ARG A 33 5.77 -14.32 -4.00
N PHE A 34 6.46 -13.19 -4.12
CA PHE A 34 6.16 -11.91 -3.46
C PHE A 34 5.51 -10.87 -4.39
N LEU A 35 5.13 -11.23 -5.62
CA LEU A 35 4.40 -10.32 -6.50
C LEU A 35 2.93 -10.18 -6.05
N GLY A 36 2.48 -8.95 -5.84
CA GLY A 36 1.11 -8.57 -5.46
C GLY A 36 0.68 -9.00 -4.05
N LYS A 37 -0.59 -8.72 -3.73
CA LYS A 37 -1.20 -8.88 -2.40
C LYS A 37 -0.45 -8.08 -1.33
N TYR A 38 -0.17 -6.83 -1.66
CA TYR A 38 0.43 -5.88 -0.74
C TYR A 38 -0.67 -5.31 0.13
N MET A 39 -0.58 -5.52 1.44
CA MET A 39 -1.62 -5.12 2.38
C MET A 39 -1.09 -4.08 3.36
N LEU A 40 -1.99 -3.20 3.78
CA LEU A 40 -1.82 -2.23 4.85
C LEU A 40 -2.95 -2.41 5.85
N ASP A 41 -2.61 -2.57 7.11
CA ASP A 41 -3.57 -2.61 8.23
C ASP A 41 -3.44 -1.37 9.12
N ALA A 42 -4.11 -1.39 10.27
CA ALA A 42 -4.07 -0.30 11.24
C ALA A 42 -2.71 -0.12 11.93
N GLU A 43 -1.82 -1.10 11.90
CA GLU A 43 -0.47 -1.03 12.44
C GLU A 43 0.50 -0.53 11.37
N MET A 44 0.80 -1.36 10.36
CA MET A 44 1.83 -1.14 9.34
C MET A 44 1.56 -1.98 8.08
N VAL A 45 2.45 -1.87 7.08
CA VAL A 45 2.39 -2.73 5.90
C VAL A 45 2.87 -4.15 6.20
N CYS A 46 2.28 -5.15 5.54
CA CYS A 46 2.66 -6.55 5.73
C CYS A 46 4.07 -6.85 5.18
N TYR A 47 4.64 -7.98 5.58
CA TYR A 47 5.99 -8.40 5.15
C TYR A 47 6.13 -8.49 3.61
N ARG A 48 5.07 -8.90 2.89
CA ARG A 48 5.11 -8.94 1.40
C ARG A 48 5.35 -7.56 0.81
N THR A 49 4.71 -6.54 1.38
CA THR A 49 4.89 -5.14 0.99
C THR A 49 6.32 -4.68 1.31
N GLN A 50 6.85 -5.02 2.49
CA GLN A 50 8.25 -4.74 2.85
C GLN A 50 9.25 -5.34 1.85
N VAL A 51 9.03 -6.59 1.43
CA VAL A 51 9.85 -7.26 0.41
C VAL A 51 9.75 -6.55 -0.94
N ALA A 52 8.56 -6.12 -1.35
CA ALA A 52 8.36 -5.41 -2.60
C ALA A 52 9.04 -4.04 -2.61
N LEU A 53 8.87 -3.24 -1.56
CA LEU A 53 9.50 -1.92 -1.43
C LEU A 53 11.03 -2.03 -1.43
N ARG A 54 11.59 -3.01 -0.69
CA ARG A 54 13.04 -3.26 -0.70
C ARG A 54 13.59 -3.60 -2.07
N THR A 55 12.77 -4.13 -2.99
CA THR A 55 13.23 -4.40 -4.36
C THR A 55 13.52 -3.13 -5.16
N LEU A 56 12.91 -2.01 -4.77
CA LEU A 56 13.06 -0.69 -5.38
C LEU A 56 14.28 0.07 -4.83
N VAL A 57 14.65 -0.16 -3.57
CA VAL A 57 15.75 0.56 -2.90
C VAL A 57 17.05 -0.25 -2.83
N LEU A 58 16.99 -1.58 -2.73
CA LEU A 58 18.18 -2.41 -2.54
C LEU A 58 18.70 -3.01 -3.86
N PRO A 59 20.03 -3.13 -4.01
CA PRO A 59 20.63 -4.00 -5.01
C PRO A 59 20.17 -5.46 -4.84
N PRO A 60 20.03 -6.23 -5.94
CA PRO A 60 19.46 -7.58 -5.91
C PRO A 60 20.08 -8.52 -4.87
N ARG A 61 21.41 -8.45 -4.65
CA ARG A 61 22.11 -9.30 -3.68
C ARG A 61 21.70 -9.00 -2.23
N ARG A 62 21.59 -7.72 -1.86
CA ARG A 62 21.17 -7.31 -0.50
C ARG A 62 19.69 -7.61 -0.28
N TRP A 63 18.88 -7.35 -1.30
CA TRP A 63 17.47 -7.74 -1.27
C TRP A 63 17.27 -9.24 -1.03
N ALA A 64 18.04 -10.09 -1.73
CA ALA A 64 18.00 -11.52 -1.55
C ALA A 64 18.38 -11.94 -0.12
N GLN A 65 19.44 -11.33 0.45
CA GLN A 65 19.85 -11.60 1.83
C GLN A 65 18.75 -11.30 2.85
N PHE A 66 18.01 -10.21 2.68
CA PHE A 66 16.85 -9.89 3.51
C PHE A 66 15.73 -10.93 3.37
N VAL A 67 15.35 -11.26 2.14
CA VAL A 67 14.29 -12.25 1.88
C VAL A 67 14.66 -13.65 2.39
N ASP A 68 15.94 -13.99 2.32
CA ASP A 68 16.48 -15.27 2.79
C ASP A 68 16.71 -15.28 4.32
N GLY A 69 16.44 -14.17 5.01
CA GLY A 69 16.53 -14.05 6.47
C GLY A 69 17.95 -13.87 7.03
N PHE A 70 18.94 -13.55 6.18
CA PHE A 70 20.31 -13.28 6.63
C PHE A 70 20.50 -11.88 7.22
N THR A 71 19.56 -10.97 6.98
CA THR A 71 19.55 -9.61 7.53
C THR A 71 18.13 -9.25 7.97
N ASP A 72 18.01 -8.53 9.08
CA ASP A 72 16.73 -7.98 9.59
C ASP A 72 16.21 -6.81 8.75
N GLY A 73 17.09 -6.13 8.02
CA GLY A 73 16.77 -5.04 7.12
C GLY A 73 16.56 -3.69 7.80
N GLU A 74 16.97 -3.55 9.06
CA GLU A 74 16.85 -2.30 9.84
C GLU A 74 17.68 -1.15 9.23
N ALA A 75 18.84 -1.47 8.66
CA ALA A 75 19.76 -0.46 8.11
C ALA A 75 19.17 0.34 6.95
N GLU A 76 18.26 -0.25 6.16
CA GLU A 76 17.59 0.42 5.04
C GLU A 76 16.14 0.83 5.34
N GLN A 77 15.63 0.54 6.54
CA GLN A 77 14.25 0.83 6.90
C GLN A 77 13.88 2.31 6.72
N PRO A 78 14.73 3.31 7.06
CA PRO A 78 14.40 4.72 6.80
C PRO A 78 14.19 5.06 5.33
N GLU A 79 14.94 4.41 4.42
CA GLU A 79 14.79 4.61 2.97
C GLU A 79 13.51 3.94 2.46
N VAL A 80 13.19 2.76 2.99
CA VAL A 80 11.94 2.05 2.70
C VAL A 80 10.73 2.85 3.20
N ASP A 81 10.79 3.42 4.39
CA ASP A 81 9.73 4.23 4.99
C ASP A 81 9.51 5.53 4.21
N GLY A 82 10.59 6.18 3.78
CA GLY A 82 10.53 7.34 2.89
C GLY A 82 9.83 7.03 1.56
N LEU A 83 10.20 5.90 0.92
CA LEU A 83 9.56 5.45 -0.31
C LEU A 83 8.08 5.07 -0.09
N LEU A 84 7.77 4.36 1.00
CA LEU A 84 6.39 4.01 1.33
C LEU A 84 5.55 5.27 1.51
N ARG A 85 6.06 6.27 2.23
CA ARG A 85 5.38 7.54 2.42
C ARG A 85 5.10 8.24 1.09
N GLU A 86 6.07 8.30 0.18
CA GLU A 86 5.88 8.86 -1.16
C GLU A 86 4.74 8.15 -1.92
N ILE A 87 4.77 6.80 -1.94
CA ILE A 87 3.76 5.98 -2.63
C ILE A 87 2.38 6.20 -2.01
N LEU A 88 2.28 6.23 -0.68
CA LEU A 88 1.01 6.42 0.02
C LEU A 88 0.44 7.84 -0.17
N THR A 89 1.28 8.88 -0.20
CA THR A 89 0.82 10.23 -0.50
C THR A 89 0.25 10.33 -1.92
N ALA A 90 0.93 9.73 -2.91
CA ALA A 90 0.38 9.69 -4.27
C ALA A 90 -0.92 8.86 -4.35
N TYR A 91 -1.04 7.82 -3.52
CA TYR A 91 -2.25 6.99 -3.48
C TYR A 91 -3.42 7.71 -2.78
N ASP A 92 -3.17 8.53 -1.76
CA ASP A 92 -4.18 9.39 -1.12
C ASP A 92 -4.82 10.35 -2.14
N GLU A 93 -4.01 10.95 -3.01
CA GLU A 93 -4.49 11.80 -4.12
C GLU A 93 -5.32 11.01 -5.16
N ASP A 94 -4.91 9.78 -5.49
CA ASP A 94 -5.68 8.90 -6.39
C ASP A 94 -7.02 8.47 -5.77
N ILE A 95 -7.06 8.22 -4.46
CA ILE A 95 -8.29 7.92 -3.73
C ILE A 95 -9.25 9.11 -3.82
N ASP A 96 -8.78 10.35 -3.62
CA ASP A 96 -9.59 11.55 -3.78
C ASP A 96 -10.19 11.66 -5.18
N CYS A 97 -9.41 11.36 -6.22
CA CYS A 97 -9.89 11.30 -7.60
C CYS A 97 -10.96 10.22 -7.79
N LYS A 98 -10.78 9.03 -7.22
CA LYS A 98 -11.75 7.92 -7.29
C LYS A 98 -13.05 8.24 -6.55
N VAL A 99 -12.98 8.87 -5.38
CA VAL A 99 -14.15 9.33 -4.62
C VAL A 99 -14.97 10.33 -5.45
N LYS A 100 -14.31 11.33 -6.04
CA LYS A 100 -14.96 12.33 -6.91
C LYS A 100 -15.59 11.68 -8.14
N ALA A 101 -14.87 10.75 -8.77
CA ALA A 101 -15.36 10.03 -9.95
C ALA A 101 -16.64 9.24 -9.63
N VAL A 102 -16.64 8.45 -8.55
CA VAL A 102 -17.80 7.65 -8.13
C VAL A 102 -18.98 8.55 -7.73
N GLY A 103 -18.71 9.65 -7.02
CA GLY A 103 -19.74 10.61 -6.62
C GLY A 103 -20.43 11.32 -7.79
N GLY A 104 -19.76 11.41 -8.95
CA GLY A 104 -20.30 12.01 -10.17
C GLY A 104 -20.95 11.02 -11.15
N LEU A 105 -21.01 9.73 -10.82
CA LEU A 105 -21.70 8.73 -11.66
C LEU A 105 -23.21 8.84 -11.50
N ASP A 106 -23.94 8.75 -12.61
CA ASP A 106 -25.41 8.67 -12.63
C ASP A 106 -25.89 7.21 -12.70
N GLU A 107 -24.98 6.27 -12.94
CA GLU A 107 -25.25 4.84 -13.00
C GLU A 107 -25.42 4.22 -11.60
N GLY A 108 -26.25 3.18 -11.55
CA GLY A 108 -26.54 2.43 -10.33
C GLY A 108 -27.46 3.16 -9.35
N GLU A 109 -27.77 2.47 -8.26
CA GLU A 109 -28.60 3.02 -7.20
C GLU A 109 -27.77 3.93 -6.28
N GLU A 110 -28.39 4.97 -5.72
CA GLU A 110 -27.69 5.94 -4.87
C GLU A 110 -26.95 5.28 -3.70
N PHE A 111 -27.58 4.30 -3.05
CA PHE A 111 -26.97 3.57 -1.93
C PHE A 111 -25.72 2.79 -2.35
N GLN A 112 -25.63 2.33 -3.61
CA GLN A 112 -24.46 1.62 -4.12
C GLN A 112 -23.27 2.58 -4.23
N ARG A 113 -23.49 3.77 -4.80
CA ARG A 113 -22.46 4.82 -4.89
C ARG A 113 -22.00 5.26 -3.50
N GLN A 114 -22.94 5.48 -2.59
CA GLN A 114 -22.64 5.83 -1.20
C GLN A 114 -21.78 4.75 -0.51
N MET A 115 -22.09 3.46 -0.68
CA MET A 115 -21.28 2.37 -0.12
C MET A 115 -19.84 2.35 -0.66
N VAL A 116 -19.66 2.57 -1.97
CA VAL A 116 -18.32 2.62 -2.58
C VAL A 116 -17.53 3.83 -2.07
N VAL A 117 -18.16 5.00 -1.98
CA VAL A 117 -17.53 6.21 -1.41
C VAL A 117 -17.16 6.00 0.06
N MET A 118 -18.05 5.39 0.85
CA MET A 118 -17.74 5.06 2.25
C MET A 118 -16.53 4.14 2.35
N ARG A 119 -16.42 3.11 1.48
CA ARG A 119 -15.27 2.21 1.49
C ARG A 119 -13.97 2.92 1.12
N TRP A 120 -13.97 3.78 0.11
CA TRP A 120 -12.79 4.59 -0.24
C TRP A 120 -12.35 5.49 0.90
N ASN A 121 -13.30 6.14 1.58
CA ASN A 121 -12.98 6.98 2.75
C ASN A 121 -12.37 6.17 3.91
N GLN A 122 -12.78 4.91 4.10
CA GLN A 122 -12.16 4.02 5.09
C GLN A 122 -10.72 3.67 4.72
N ILE A 123 -10.48 3.30 3.45
CA ILE A 123 -9.13 3.06 2.92
C ILE A 123 -8.26 4.31 3.08
N GLN A 124 -8.80 5.48 2.75
CA GLN A 124 -8.10 6.76 2.84
C GLN A 124 -7.64 7.05 4.28
N LYS A 125 -8.50 6.79 5.27
CA LYS A 125 -8.13 6.95 6.68
C LYS A 125 -6.95 6.05 7.09
N LEU A 126 -6.92 4.79 6.63
CA LEU A 126 -5.79 3.87 6.89
C LEU A 126 -4.49 4.40 6.25
N VAL A 127 -4.59 4.87 5.01
CA VAL A 127 -3.46 5.45 4.27
C VAL A 127 -2.92 6.70 4.97
N GLN A 128 -3.80 7.65 5.31
CA GLN A 128 -3.43 8.89 5.99
C GLN A 128 -2.84 8.65 7.38
N ALA A 129 -3.43 7.74 8.17
CA ALA A 129 -2.89 7.36 9.46
C ALA A 129 -1.45 6.84 9.35
N THR A 130 -1.19 6.00 8.34
CA THR A 130 0.15 5.46 8.08
C THR A 130 1.13 6.53 7.62
N ILE A 131 0.72 7.46 6.75
CA ILE A 131 1.56 8.61 6.34
C ILE A 131 1.99 9.43 7.56
N GLN A 132 1.09 9.66 8.52
CA GLN A 132 1.41 10.41 9.75
C GLN A 132 2.44 9.67 10.61
N LYS A 133 2.27 8.35 10.80
CA LYS A 133 3.24 7.51 11.55
C LYS A 133 4.64 7.50 10.91
N LEU A 134 4.71 7.50 9.58
CA LEU A 134 5.98 7.54 8.83
C LEU A 134 6.62 8.94 8.83
N GLY A 135 5.94 9.97 9.34
CA GLY A 135 6.42 11.34 9.41
C GLY A 135 6.90 11.81 10.78
N THR A 136 6.70 11.00 11.81
CA THR A 136 7.22 11.19 13.18
C THR A 136 8.54 10.47 13.36
#